data_AF-A0AAN8XDN3-F1
#
_entry.id   AF-A0AAN8XDN3-F1
#
_cell.length_a   1.000
_cell.length_b   1.000
_cell.length_c   1.000
_cell.angle_alpha   90.00
_cell.angle_beta   90.00
_cell.angle_gamma   90.00
#
_symmetry.space_group_name_H-M   'P 1'
#
loop_
_entity.id
_entity.type
_entity.pdbx_description
1 polymer ?
#
loop_
_entity_poly.entity_id
_entity_poly.type
_entity_poly.pdbx_seq_one_letter_code
_entity_poly.pdbx_strand_id
1 'polypeptide(L)'
;MEVVLQVADRPVPDQTLQVDEEERPDLPWWKIKKWALHILARIFERYGCPSTANKEYKQFAEWFIKTFSQGILQVLLKILDMYRNKVYISPRVLQQTLNYLEQG
;
A
#
# COMPACT_ATOMS: atom_id res chain seq x y z
N MET A 1 1.02 1.25 -12.93
CA MET A 1 1.19 0.84 -11.51
C MET A 1 1.83 1.94 -10.68
N GLU A 2 2.78 2.69 -11.24
CA GLU A 2 3.48 3.78 -10.56
C GLU A 2 2.59 4.84 -9.93
N VAL A 3 1.53 5.29 -10.63
CA VAL A 3 0.54 6.23 -10.06
C VAL A 3 -0.08 5.71 -8.77
N VAL A 4 -0.38 4.41 -8.69
CA VAL A 4 -0.97 3.79 -7.49
C VAL A 4 0.03 3.83 -6.33
N LEU A 5 1.30 3.54 -6.61
CA LEU A 5 2.38 3.62 -5.61
C LEU A 5 2.58 5.06 -5.12
N GLN A 6 2.58 6.04 -6.02
CA GLN A 6 2.70 7.46 -5.67
C GLN A 6 1.55 7.92 -4.77
N VAL A 7 0.32 7.48 -5.04
CA VAL A 7 -0.85 7.77 -4.19
C VAL A 7 -0.70 7.12 -2.80
N ALA A 8 -0.21 5.88 -2.73
CA ALA A 8 0.06 5.19 -1.48
C ALA A 8 1.16 5.90 -0.65
N ASP A 9 2.18 6.46 -1.30
CA ASP A 9 3.30 7.13 -0.64
C ASP A 9 3.04 8.61 -0.25
N ARG A 10 2.10 9.27 -0.94
CA ARG A 10 1.86 10.71 -0.77
C ARG A 10 1.56 11.08 0.70
N PRO A 11 2.24 12.05 1.32
CA PRO A 11 1.94 12.43 2.71
C PRO A 11 0.51 12.93 2.85
N VAL A 12 -0.09 12.67 4.01
CA VAL A 12 -1.40 13.26 4.38
C VAL A 12 -1.14 14.65 4.97
N PRO A 13 -1.86 15.71 4.54
CA PRO A 13 -1.61 17.06 5.03
C PRO A 13 -1.89 17.21 6.54
N ASP A 14 -1.06 17.99 7.24
CA ASP A 14 -1.16 18.19 8.70
C ASP A 14 -2.48 18.85 9.12
N GLN A 15 -3.15 19.60 8.23
CA GLN A 15 -4.46 20.18 8.52
C GLN A 15 -5.52 19.11 8.86
N THR A 16 -5.32 17.87 8.39
CA THR A 16 -6.22 16.75 8.69
C THR A 16 -6.20 16.34 10.17
N LEU A 17 -5.14 16.70 10.91
CA LEU A 17 -5.02 16.40 12.34
C LEU A 17 -5.97 17.23 13.20
N GLN A 18 -6.51 18.34 12.66
CA GLN A 18 -7.50 19.18 13.32
C GLN A 18 -8.89 18.52 13.41
N VAL A 19 -9.12 17.49 12.59
CA VAL A 19 -10.34 16.67 12.61
C VAL A 19 -10.25 15.68 13.75
N ASP A 20 -11.39 15.40 14.39
CA ASP A 20 -11.49 14.41 15.46
C ASP A 20 -10.97 13.06 14.97
N GLU A 21 -10.23 12.36 15.82
CA GLU A 21 -9.55 11.13 15.49
C GLU A 21 -10.49 10.03 15.01
N GLU A 22 -11.71 10.00 15.54
CA GLU A 22 -12.77 9.08 15.14
C GLU A 22 -13.29 9.35 13.72
N GLU A 23 -13.26 10.61 13.27
CA GLU A 23 -13.72 11.03 11.94
C GLU A 23 -12.61 11.04 10.88
N ARG A 24 -11.33 11.08 11.30
CA ARG A 24 -10.18 11.05 10.39
C ARG A 24 -10.24 9.93 9.34
N PRO A 25 -10.65 8.67 9.65
CA PRO A 25 -10.74 7.60 8.65
C PRO A 25 -11.63 7.94 7.45
N ASP A 26 -12.60 8.85 7.62
CA ASP A 26 -13.52 9.26 6.57
C ASP A 26 -12.97 10.33 5.63
N LEU A 27 -11.82 10.91 5.94
CA LEU A 27 -11.20 11.90 5.09
C LEU A 27 -10.79 11.28 3.74
N PRO A 28 -10.93 12.03 2.62
CA PRO A 28 -10.59 11.54 1.28
C PRO A 28 -9.16 10.99 1.17
N TRP A 29 -8.22 11.56 1.93
CA TRP A 29 -6.81 11.13 1.97
C TRP A 29 -6.63 9.69 2.44
N TRP A 30 -7.39 9.25 3.44
CA TRP A 30 -7.33 7.88 3.94
C TRP A 30 -8.09 6.92 3.03
N LYS A 31 -9.23 7.37 2.47
CA LYS A 31 -10.00 6.62 1.48
C LYS A 31 -9.17 6.29 0.24
N ILE A 32 -8.45 7.28 -0.32
CA ILE A 32 -7.64 7.06 -1.52
C ILE A 32 -6.43 6.15 -1.24
N LYS A 33 -5.78 6.30 -0.08
CA LYS A 33 -4.69 5.41 0.35
C LYS A 33 -5.13 3.97 0.53
N LYS A 34 -6.28 3.75 1.17
CA LYS A 34 -6.90 2.43 1.34
C LYS A 34 -7.10 1.72 0.01
N TRP A 35 -7.64 2.44 -0.98
CA TRP A 35 -7.88 1.88 -2.31
C TRP A 35 -6.58 1.65 -3.09
N ALA A 36 -5.59 2.53 -2.94
CA ALA A 36 -4.27 2.33 -3.53
C ALA A 36 -3.61 1.05 -3.00
N LEU A 37 -3.58 0.85 -1.68
CA LEU A 37 -3.06 -0.37 -1.07
C LEU A 37 -3.83 -1.61 -1.51
N HIS A 38 -5.15 -1.53 -1.61
CA HIS A 38 -5.97 -2.63 -2.10
C HIS A 38 -5.59 -3.05 -3.53
N ILE A 39 -5.38 -2.08 -4.42
CA ILE A 39 -4.95 -2.35 -5.80
C ILE A 39 -3.55 -2.98 -5.81
N LEU A 40 -2.60 -2.46 -5.01
CA LEU A 40 -1.25 -3.02 -4.92
C LEU A 40 -1.27 -4.47 -4.42
N ALA A 41 -2.07 -4.78 -3.40
CA ALA A 41 -2.26 -6.15 -2.91
C ALA A 41 -2.81 -7.06 -4.02
N ARG A 42 -3.83 -6.62 -4.77
CA ARG A 42 -4.39 -7.43 -5.88
C ARG A 42 -3.42 -7.67 -7.02
N ILE A 43 -2.51 -6.72 -7.28
CA ILE A 43 -1.42 -6.91 -8.25
C ILE A 43 -0.43 -7.95 -7.70
N PHE A 44 -0.04 -7.83 -6.43
CA PHE A 44 0.87 -8.78 -5.79
C PHE A 44 0.29 -10.20 -5.73
N GLU A 45 -0.97 -10.37 -5.36
CA GLU A 45 -1.64 -11.69 -5.37
C GLU A 45 -1.58 -12.38 -6.74
N ARG A 46 -1.61 -11.61 -7.84
CA ARG A 46 -1.59 -12.16 -9.21
C ARG A 46 -0.19 -12.39 -9.77
N TYR A 47 0.78 -11.57 -9.37
CA TYR A 47 2.08 -11.47 -10.05
C TYR A 47 3.29 -11.53 -9.11
N GLY A 48 3.07 -11.56 -7.80
CA GLY A 48 4.11 -11.63 -6.77
C GLY A 48 4.82 -12.99 -6.70
N CYS A 49 4.20 -14.03 -7.25
CA CYS A 49 4.78 -15.37 -7.35
C CYS A 49 4.84 -15.83 -8.82
N PRO A 50 5.95 -15.59 -9.54
CA PRO A 50 6.05 -15.95 -10.96
C PRO A 50 5.91 -17.45 -11.27
N SER A 51 6.15 -18.31 -10.28
CA SER A 51 6.00 -19.76 -10.42
C SER A 51 4.54 -20.21 -10.49
N THR A 52 3.62 -19.47 -9.86
CA THR A 52 2.17 -19.75 -9.84
C THR A 52 1.38 -18.88 -10.81
N ALA A 53 2.01 -17.88 -11.41
CA ALA A 53 1.39 -17.01 -12.40
C ALA A 53 0.98 -17.80 -13.67
N ASN A 54 -0.15 -17.42 -14.27
CA ASN A 54 -0.59 -17.98 -15.56
C ASN A 54 0.53 -17.82 -16.61
N LYS A 55 0.67 -18.82 -17.49
CA LYS A 55 1.72 -18.85 -18.52
C LYS A 55 1.80 -17.56 -19.34
N GLU A 56 0.65 -16.97 -19.67
CA GLU A 56 0.52 -15.72 -20.43
C GLU A 56 1.09 -14.49 -19.69
N TYR A 57 1.11 -14.51 -18.35
CA TYR A 57 1.57 -13.39 -17.53
C TYR A 57 2.92 -13.62 -16.85
N LYS A 58 3.60 -14.74 -17.14
CA LYS A 58 4.83 -15.13 -16.45
C LYS A 58 5.95 -14.11 -16.64
N GLN A 59 6.16 -13.62 -17.87
CA GLN A 59 7.16 -12.58 -18.16
C GLN A 59 6.89 -11.30 -17.37
N PHE A 60 5.61 -10.90 -17.26
CA PHE A 60 5.22 -9.74 -16.48
C PHE A 60 5.43 -9.96 -14.99
N ALA A 61 5.10 -11.14 -14.45
CA ALA A 61 5.34 -11.48 -13.05
C ALA A 61 6.83 -11.43 -12.68
N GLU A 62 7.70 -11.97 -13.53
CA GLU A 62 9.16 -11.90 -13.36
C GLU A 62 9.68 -10.46 -13.40
N TRP A 63 9.14 -9.62 -14.28
CA TRP A 63 9.49 -8.20 -14.33
C TRP A 63 8.96 -7.44 -13.09
N PHE A 64 7.72 -7.71 -12.68
CA PHE A 64 7.06 -7.08 -11.54
C PHE A 64 7.83 -7.31 -10.25
N ILE A 65 8.21 -8.57 -9.97
CA ILE A 65 8.93 -8.90 -8.75
C ILE A 65 10.32 -8.26 -8.73
N LYS A 66 11.01 -8.18 -9.87
CA LYS A 66 12.36 -7.59 -9.96
C LYS A 66 12.38 -6.06 -9.91
N THR A 67 11.34 -5.41 -10.42
CA THR A 67 11.38 -3.97 -10.73
C THR A 67 10.42 -3.15 -9.87
N PHE A 68 9.25 -3.70 -9.53
CA PHE A 68 8.17 -2.93 -8.93
C PHE A 68 7.89 -3.30 -7.47
N SER A 69 8.09 -4.57 -7.10
CA SER A 69 7.79 -5.07 -5.74
C SER A 69 8.56 -4.33 -4.64
N GLN A 70 9.83 -3.98 -4.90
CA GLN A 70 10.69 -3.27 -3.96
C GLN A 70 10.12 -1.90 -3.58
N GLY A 71 9.59 -1.16 -4.56
CA GLY A 71 8.97 0.14 -4.31
C GLY A 71 7.74 0.03 -3.43
N ILE A 72 6.92 -1.01 -3.64
CA ILE A 72 5.77 -1.29 -2.77
C ILE A 72 6.25 -1.55 -1.34
N LEU A 73 7.21 -2.45 -1.16
CA LEU A 73 7.73 -2.81 0.16
C LEU A 73 8.28 -1.58 0.92
N GLN A 74 9.01 -0.70 0.23
CA GLN A 74 9.52 0.55 0.82
C GLN A 74 8.40 1.45 1.35
N VAL A 75 7.31 1.62 0.59
CA VAL A 75 6.15 2.41 1.01
C VAL A 75 5.44 1.78 2.21
N LEU A 76 5.28 0.45 2.22
CA LEU A 76 4.67 -0.26 3.35
C LEU A 76 5.50 -0.12 4.62
N LEU A 77 6.82 -0.28 4.54
CA LEU A 77 7.73 -0.09 5.67
C LEU A 77 7.70 1.36 6.17
N LYS A 78 7.61 2.34 5.28
CA LYS A 78 7.42 3.75 5.66
C LYS A 78 6.11 3.99 6.41
N ILE A 79 5.01 3.33 6.01
CA ILE A 79 3.73 3.40 6.75
C ILE A 79 3.89 2.86 8.17
N LEU A 80 4.58 1.72 8.33
CA LEU A 80 4.85 1.14 9.64
C LEU A 80 5.78 2.02 10.50
N ASP A 81 6.79 2.64 9.89
CA ASP A 81 7.69 3.57 10.56
C ASP A 81 6.94 4.82 11.06
N MET A 82 6.06 5.39 10.24
CA MET A 82 5.18 6.49 10.63
C MET A 82 4.31 6.10 11.84
N TYR A 83 3.68 4.92 11.80
CA TYR A 83 2.89 4.42 12.93
C TYR A 83 3.73 4.26 14.21
N ARG A 84 4.94 3.69 14.10
CA ARG A 84 5.88 3.54 15.23
C ARG A 84 6.24 4.91 15.83
N ASN A 85 6.44 5.92 14.99
CA ASN A 85 6.77 7.29 15.40
C ASN A 85 5.54 8.12 15.82
N LYS A 86 4.40 7.47 16.10
CA LYS A 86 3.15 8.10 16.57
C LYS A 86 2.50 9.07 15.58
N VAL A 87 2.83 8.98 14.29
CA VAL A 87 2.07 9.64 13.24
C VAL A 87 0.77 8.87 13.04
N TYR A 88 -0.36 9.57 13.01
CA TYR A 88 -1.66 8.94 12.82
C TYR A 88 -1.72 8.24 11.45
N ILE A 89 -2.13 6.97 11.46
CA ILE A 89 -2.43 6.17 10.27
C ILE A 89 -3.83 5.61 10.45
N SER A 90 -4.69 5.74 9.43
CA SER A 90 -6.03 5.14 9.48
C SER A 90 -5.93 3.63 9.78
N PRO A 91 -6.73 3.09 10.73
CA PRO A 91 -6.67 1.67 11.10
C PRO A 91 -6.77 0.71 9.92
N ARG A 92 -7.59 1.04 8.92
CA ARG A 92 -7.76 0.20 7.73
C ARG A 92 -6.52 0.18 6.83
N VAL A 93 -5.82 1.30 6.70
CA VAL A 93 -4.57 1.40 5.94
C VAL A 93 -3.47 0.59 6.64
N LEU A 94 -3.39 0.68 7.97
CA LEU A 94 -2.46 -0.13 8.76
C LEU A 94 -2.73 -1.63 8.61
N GLN A 95 -4.00 -2.04 8.73
CA GLN A 95 -4.40 -3.44 8.52
C GLN A 95 -4.03 -3.95 7.13
N GLN A 96 -4.32 -3.19 6.07
CA GLN A 96 -3.97 -3.59 4.70
C GLN A 96 -2.46 -3.68 4.49
N THR A 97 -1.69 -2.81 5.14
CA THR A 97 -0.23 -2.83 5.12
C THR A 97 0.29 -4.15 5.70
N LEU A 98 -0.21 -4.54 6.88
CA LEU A 98 0.17 -5.80 7.54
C LEU A 98 -0.25 -7.02 6.71
N ASN A 99 -1.48 -7.04 6.19
CA ASN A 99 -1.97 -8.14 5.38
C ASN A 99 -1.13 -8.34 4.10
N TYR A 100 -0.64 -7.26 3.47
CA TYR A 100 0.24 -7.39 2.32
C TYR A 100 1.56 -8.08 2.70
N LEU A 101 2.15 -7.71 3.84
CA LEU A 101 3.41 -8.28 4.30
C LEU A 101 3.27 -9.74 4.74
N GLU A 102 2.08 -10.16 5.19
CA GLU A 102 1.78 -11.57 5.48
C GLU A 102 1.70 -12.43 4.21
N GLN A 103 1.28 -11.85 3.08
CA GLN A 103 1.15 -12.55 1.81
C GLN A 103 2.48 -12.78 1.07
N GLY A 104 3.52 -11.97 1.39
CA GLY A 104 4.82 -11.99 0.70
C GLY A 104 5.86 -12.82 1.44
#